data_AF-A0A6B1EYM3-F1
#
_entry.id   AF-A0A6B1EYM3-F1
#
_cell.length_a   1.000
_cell.length_b   1.000
_cell.length_c   1.000
_cell.angle_alpha   90.00
_cell.angle_beta   90.00
_cell.angle_gamma   90.00
#
_symmetry.space_group_name_H-M   'P 1'
#
loop_
_entity.id
_entity.type
_entity.pdbx_description
1 polymer ?
#
loop_
_entity_poly.entity_id
_entity_poly.type
_entity_poly.pdbx_seq_one_letter_code
_entity_poly.pdbx_strand_id
1 'polypeptide(L)'
;MTNMAISVLKEKKAEIEKEIQDKKLLINNLEKGLGEIEGALLNLVEENSKIITDSNSPLSSSKVISQVLKEENNPMDLTEITRRVVEDKNLELKRNAVGAALHRLVKKGLVKRYETKPTTWSIP
;
A
#
# COMPACT_ATOMS: atom_id res chain seq x y z
N MET A 1 -46.65 6.55 -56.86
CA MET A 1 -45.36 6.90 -56.24
C MET A 1 -45.43 7.03 -54.72
N THR A 2 -46.51 7.53 -54.13
CA THR A 2 -46.66 7.79 -52.68
C THR A 2 -46.50 6.55 -51.78
N ASN A 3 -47.03 5.39 -52.17
CA ASN A 3 -46.95 4.16 -51.37
C ASN A 3 -45.51 3.60 -51.25
N MET A 4 -44.69 3.80 -52.28
CA MET A 4 -43.30 3.35 -52.28
C MET A 4 -42.44 4.21 -51.33
N ALA A 5 -42.67 5.52 -51.31
CA ALA A 5 -42.01 6.43 -50.37
C ALA A 5 -42.34 6.11 -48.90
N ILE A 6 -43.61 5.75 -48.61
CA ILE A 6 -44.04 5.35 -47.26
C ILE A 6 -43.34 4.05 -46.82
N SER A 7 -43.19 3.08 -47.72
CA SER A 7 -42.50 1.81 -47.40
C SER A 7 -41.03 2.04 -47.06
N VAL A 8 -40.32 2.83 -47.87
CA VAL A 8 -38.91 3.17 -47.65
C VAL A 8 -38.72 3.91 -46.31
N LEU A 9 -39.63 4.82 -45.96
CA LEU A 9 -39.57 5.53 -44.68
C LEU A 9 -39.81 4.59 -43.49
N LYS A 10 -40.67 3.58 -43.62
CA LYS A 10 -40.90 2.56 -42.58
C LYS A 10 -39.68 1.68 -42.37
N GLU A 11 -39.03 1.25 -43.45
CA GLU A 11 -37.79 0.45 -43.37
C GLU A 11 -36.66 1.24 -42.71
N LYS A 12 -36.43 2.49 -43.13
CA LYS A 12 -35.42 3.36 -42.51
C LYS A 12 -35.71 3.61 -41.03
N LYS A 13 -36.99 3.76 -40.66
CA LYS A 13 -37.38 3.91 -39.26
C LYS A 13 -37.02 2.66 -38.45
N ALA A 14 -37.35 1.47 -38.97
CA ALA A 14 -37.03 0.21 -38.30
C ALA A 14 -35.52 -0.01 -38.14
N GLU A 15 -34.74 0.39 -39.15
CA GLU A 15 -33.28 0.33 -39.11
C GLU A 15 -32.68 1.25 -38.04
N ILE A 16 -33.15 2.50 -37.96
CA ILE A 16 -32.77 3.45 -36.91
C ILE A 16 -33.17 2.93 -35.51
N GLU A 17 -34.37 2.37 -35.37
CA GLU A 17 -34.83 1.80 -34.10
C GLU A 17 -33.94 0.64 -33.65
N LYS A 18 -33.52 -0.23 -34.58
CA LYS A 18 -32.58 -1.30 -34.29
C LYS A 18 -31.22 -0.76 -33.86
N GLU A 19 -30.67 0.21 -34.58
CA GLU A 19 -29.38 0.82 -34.25
C GLU A 19 -29.40 1.49 -32.86
N ILE A 20 -30.52 2.10 -32.47
CA ILE A 20 -30.71 2.66 -31.13
C ILE A 20 -30.67 1.56 -30.06
N GLN A 21 -31.30 0.41 -30.30
CA GLN A 21 -31.28 -0.71 -29.35
C GLN A 21 -29.89 -1.32 -29.21
N ASP A 22 -29.17 -1.51 -30.32
CA ASP A 22 -27.81 -2.03 -30.32
C ASP A 22 -26.86 -1.08 -29.55
N LYS A 23 -27.01 0.24 -29.74
CA LYS A 23 -26.23 1.25 -29.00
C LYS A 23 -26.55 1.25 -27.50
N LYS A 24 -27.82 1.06 -27.12
CA LYS A 24 -28.20 0.94 -25.70
C LYS A 24 -27.56 -0.28 -25.04
N LEU A 25 -27.55 -1.42 -25.74
CA LEU A 25 -26.89 -2.63 -25.26
C LEU A 25 -25.39 -2.41 -25.07
N LEU A 26 -24.73 -1.73 -26.02
CA LEU A 26 -23.32 -1.40 -25.92
C LEU A 26 -23.03 -0.50 -24.70
N ILE A 27 -23.84 0.54 -24.48
CA ILE A 27 -23.70 1.43 -23.33
C ILE A 27 -23.80 0.66 -22.01
N ASN A 28 -24.83 -0.19 -21.85
CA ASN A 28 -25.00 -0.99 -20.64
C ASN A 28 -23.79 -1.89 -20.35
N ASN A 29 -23.20 -2.49 -21.40
CA ASN A 29 -22.01 -3.32 -21.25
C ASN A 29 -20.78 -2.51 -20.83
N LEU A 30 -20.62 -1.30 -21.37
CA LEU A 30 -19.54 -0.38 -20.99
C LEU A 30 -19.68 0.10 -19.55
N GLU A 31 -20.89 0.45 -19.11
CA GLU A 31 -21.18 0.85 -17.73
C GLU A 31 -20.86 -0.28 -16.74
N LYS A 32 -21.23 -1.52 -17.09
CA LYS A 32 -20.86 -2.70 -16.28
C LYS A 32 -19.33 -2.86 -16.19
N GLY A 33 -18.63 -2.77 -17.32
CA GLY A 33 -17.17 -2.88 -17.35
C GLY A 33 -16.48 -1.77 -16.55
N LEU A 34 -17.02 -0.55 -16.57
CA LEU A 34 -16.53 0.56 -15.75
C LEU A 34 -16.67 0.25 -14.26
N GLY A 35 -17.81 -0.27 -13.81
CA GLY A 35 -18.01 -0.65 -12.42
C GLY A 35 -17.06 -1.76 -11.94
N GLU A 36 -16.74 -2.73 -12.80
CA GLU A 36 -15.73 -3.77 -12.51
C GLU A 36 -14.31 -3.16 -12.36
N ILE A 37 -13.96 -2.21 -13.22
CA ILE A 37 -12.68 -1.48 -13.16
C ILE A 37 -12.60 -0.63 -11.88
N GLU A 38 -13.66 0.09 -11.53
CA GLU A 38 -13.74 0.89 -10.30
C GLU A 38 -13.55 0.02 -9.06
N GLY A 39 -14.21 -1.14 -9.00
CA GLY A 39 -14.03 -2.11 -7.92
C GLY A 39 -12.59 -2.63 -7.82
N ALA A 40 -11.98 -2.97 -8.96
CA ALA A 40 -10.58 -3.42 -9.00
C ALA A 40 -9.60 -2.31 -8.54
N LEU A 41 -9.84 -1.07 -8.94
CA LEU A 41 -9.07 0.09 -8.49
C LEU A 41 -9.17 0.31 -6.97
N LEU A 42 -10.37 0.21 -6.40
CA LEU A 42 -10.57 0.30 -4.95
C LEU A 42 -9.79 -0.78 -4.19
N ASN A 43 -9.84 -2.03 -4.68
CA ASN A 43 -9.08 -3.12 -4.09
C ASN A 43 -7.56 -2.88 -4.14
N LEU A 44 -7.05 -2.42 -5.29
CA LEU A 44 -5.62 -2.07 -5.43
C LEU A 44 -5.20 -0.91 -4.53
N VAL A 45 -6.07 0.09 -4.33
CA VAL A 45 -5.80 1.20 -3.41
C VAL A 45 -5.75 0.70 -1.96
N GLU A 46 -6.64 -0.23 -1.58
CA GLU A 46 -6.65 -0.82 -0.25
C GLU A 46 -5.41 -1.69 0.01
N GLU A 47 -5.04 -2.54 -0.95
CA GLU A 47 -3.82 -3.36 -0.88
C GLU A 47 -2.56 -2.50 -0.82
N ASN A 48 -2.44 -1.49 -1.67
CA ASN A 48 -1.31 -0.55 -1.63
C ASN A 48 -1.25 0.22 -0.31
N SER A 49 -2.41 0.61 0.25
CA SER A 49 -2.47 1.26 1.56
C SER A 49 -1.94 0.34 2.66
N LYS A 50 -2.31 -0.95 2.64
CA LYS A 50 -1.79 -1.96 3.57
C LYS A 50 -0.26 -2.12 3.44
N ILE A 51 0.25 -2.22 2.21
CA ILE A 51 1.70 -2.32 1.94
C ILE A 51 2.43 -1.09 2.47
N ILE A 52 1.95 0.12 2.20
CA ILE A 52 2.58 1.35 2.68
C ILE A 52 2.54 1.42 4.21
N THR A 53 1.44 1.01 4.85
CA THR A 53 1.37 0.98 6.31
C THR A 53 2.29 -0.06 6.91
N ASP A 54 2.48 -1.22 6.29
CA ASP A 54 3.34 -2.29 6.83
C ASP A 54 4.83 -2.02 6.57
N SER A 55 5.18 -1.50 5.39
CA SER A 55 6.56 -1.16 5.03
C SER A 55 7.08 0.10 5.75
N ASN A 56 6.20 1.06 6.09
CA ASN A 56 6.58 2.26 6.86
C ASN A 56 6.10 2.24 8.32
N SER A 57 5.56 1.12 8.83
CA SER A 57 5.12 1.08 10.22
C SER A 57 6.31 1.22 11.16
N PRO A 58 6.30 2.17 12.13
CA PRO A 58 7.28 2.19 13.21
C PRO A 58 7.29 0.89 14.04
N LEU A 59 6.29 0.00 13.91
CA LEU A 59 6.28 -1.35 14.48
C LEU A 59 7.22 -2.31 13.74
N SER A 60 7.38 -2.21 12.41
CA SER A 60 8.32 -3.07 11.67
C SER A 60 9.77 -2.74 12.08
N SER A 61 10.11 -1.44 12.16
CA SER A 61 11.44 -1.00 12.58
C SER A 61 11.72 -1.32 14.05
N SER A 62 10.73 -1.16 14.94
CA SER A 62 10.92 -1.48 16.37
C SER A 62 11.09 -2.98 16.59
N LYS A 63 10.36 -3.83 15.86
CA LYS A 63 10.51 -5.29 15.91
C LYS A 63 11.88 -5.73 15.43
N VAL A 64 12.37 -5.17 14.33
CA VAL A 64 13.71 -5.44 13.80
C VAL A 64 14.79 -4.98 14.77
N ILE A 65 14.70 -3.76 15.32
CA ILE A 65 15.68 -3.27 16.30
C ILE A 65 15.69 -4.14 17.56
N SER A 66 14.52 -4.56 18.06
CA SER A 66 14.45 -5.50 19.19
C SER A 66 15.04 -6.86 18.84
N GLN A 67 14.92 -7.33 17.60
CA GLN A 67 15.55 -8.59 17.18
C GLN A 67 17.08 -8.46 17.14
N VAL A 68 17.62 -7.39 16.54
CA VAL A 68 19.06 -7.12 16.52
C VAL A 68 19.61 -7.04 17.95
N LEU A 69 18.90 -6.38 18.87
CA LEU A 69 19.29 -6.31 20.28
C LEU A 69 19.13 -7.63 21.05
N LYS A 70 18.32 -8.58 20.57
CA LYS A 70 18.19 -9.93 21.16
C LYS A 70 19.29 -10.87 20.70
N GLU A 71 19.75 -10.70 19.46
CA GLU A 71 20.84 -11.48 18.88
C GLU A 71 22.20 -11.12 19.52
N GLU A 72 22.30 -9.94 20.13
CA GLU A 72 23.50 -9.49 20.84
C GLU A 72 23.28 -9.48 22.36
N ASN A 73 24.14 -10.18 23.09
CA ASN A 73 24.08 -10.22 24.56
C ASN A 73 24.68 -8.97 25.23
N ASN A 74 25.36 -8.11 24.46
CA ASN A 74 26.03 -6.92 24.96
C ASN A 74 25.27 -5.63 24.57
N PRO A 75 25.37 -4.57 25.39
CA PRO A 75 24.84 -3.26 25.01
C PRO A 75 25.51 -2.72 23.74
N MET A 76 24.71 -2.31 22.75
CA MET A 76 25.19 -1.76 21.49
C MET A 76 24.93 -0.27 21.39
N ASP A 77 25.81 0.45 20.68
CA ASP A 77 25.59 1.85 20.37
C ASP A 77 24.68 2.06 19.14
N LEU A 78 24.23 3.30 18.94
CA LEU A 78 23.31 3.64 17.85
C LEU A 78 23.90 3.36 16.47
N THR A 79 25.21 3.50 16.32
CA THR A 79 25.90 3.32 15.03
C THR A 79 25.87 1.85 14.65
N GLU A 80 26.24 0.96 15.57
CA GLU A 80 26.23 -0.49 15.35
C GLU A 80 24.81 -1.03 15.14
N ILE A 81 23.84 -0.55 15.93
CA ILE A 81 22.43 -0.90 15.74
C ILE A 81 21.95 -0.47 14.35
N THR A 82 22.27 0.76 13.91
CA THR A 82 21.87 1.24 12.58
C THR A 82 22.52 0.39 11.49
N ARG A 83 23.80 0.07 11.63
CA ARG A 83 24.55 -0.76 10.68
C ARG A 83 23.90 -2.13 10.52
N ARG A 84 23.64 -2.86 11.60
CA ARG A 84 23.01 -4.19 11.54
C ARG A 84 21.57 -4.16 11.04
N VAL A 85 20.80 -3.14 11.39
CA VAL A 85 19.43 -2.99 10.87
C VAL A 85 19.41 -2.81 9.36
N VAL A 86 20.38 -2.08 8.81
CA VAL A 86 20.52 -1.86 7.35
C VAL A 86 21.08 -3.10 6.66
N GLU A 87 22.16 -3.67 7.19
CA GLU A 87 22.88 -4.80 6.59
C GLU A 87 22.11 -6.13 6.70
N ASP A 88 21.60 -6.47 7.89
CA ASP A 88 21.03 -7.81 8.14
C ASP A 88 19.59 -7.94 7.66
N LYS A 89 18.89 -6.81 7.46
CA LYS A 89 17.44 -6.79 7.19
C LYS A 89 17.03 -6.00 5.96
N ASN A 90 17.99 -5.50 5.17
CA ASN A 90 17.77 -4.79 3.90
C ASN A 90 16.76 -3.63 4.01
N LEU A 91 16.77 -2.93 5.15
CA LEU A 91 15.91 -1.78 5.41
C LEU A 91 16.73 -0.50 5.25
N GLU A 92 16.30 0.39 4.36
CA GLU A 92 16.83 1.76 4.28
C GLU A 92 16.31 2.61 5.44
N LEU A 93 16.68 2.25 6.67
CA LEU A 93 16.34 3.02 7.87
C LEU A 93 17.42 4.08 8.11
N LYS A 94 17.02 5.34 7.95
CA LYS A 94 17.88 6.47 8.34
C LYS A 94 18.16 6.42 9.85
N ARG A 95 19.38 6.79 10.26
CA ARG A 95 19.85 6.77 11.67
C ARG A 95 18.89 7.43 12.67
N ASN A 96 18.24 8.51 12.26
CA ASN A 96 17.21 9.22 13.04
C ASN A 96 15.93 8.39 13.27
N ALA A 97 15.52 7.54 12.33
CA ALA A 97 14.40 6.62 12.50
C ALA A 97 14.74 5.52 13.53
N VAL A 98 15.98 5.00 13.49
CA VAL A 98 16.49 4.04 14.48
C VAL A 98 16.50 4.65 15.89
N GLY A 99 17.01 5.88 16.04
CA GLY A 99 16.98 6.60 17.31
C GLY A 99 15.56 6.82 17.85
N ALA A 100 14.61 7.19 16.99
CA ALA A 100 13.20 7.36 17.38
C ALA A 100 12.55 6.04 17.83
N ALA A 101 12.87 4.93 17.17
CA ALA A 101 12.38 3.61 17.55
C ALA A 101 12.97 3.13 18.89
N LEU A 102 14.27 3.31 19.11
CA LEU A 102 14.91 3.03 20.40
C LEU A 102 14.29 3.84 21.53
N HIS A 103 14.02 5.13 21.32
CA HIS A 103 13.33 5.96 22.31
C HIS A 103 11.92 5.44 22.64
N ARG A 104 11.15 4.98 21.64
CA ARG A 104 9.84 4.36 21.87
C ARG A 104 9.95 3.04 22.64
N LEU A 105 10.94 2.20 22.32
CA LEU A 105 11.18 0.93 23.00
C LEU A 105 11.58 1.13 24.46
N VAL A 106 12.41 2.14 24.75
CA VAL A 106 12.76 2.55 26.12
C VAL A 106 11.52 3.02 26.88
N LYS A 107 10.68 3.87 26.28
CA LYS A 107 9.40 4.31 26.91
C LYS A 107 8.46 3.16 27.24
N LYS A 108 8.50 2.07 26.46
CA LYS A 108 7.70 0.86 26.68
C LYS A 108 8.35 -0.14 27.66
N GLY A 109 9.55 0.15 28.17
CA GLY A 109 10.29 -0.76 29.05
C GLY A 109 10.85 -2.01 28.35
N LEU A 110 10.87 -2.03 27.01
CA LEU A 110 11.33 -3.18 26.22
C LEU A 110 12.83 -3.19 25.94
N VAL A 111 13.49 -2.05 26.15
CA VAL A 111 14.93 -1.84 25.94
C VAL A 111 15.44 -0.95 27.08
N LYS A 112 16.60 -1.29 27.65
CA LYS A 112 17.32 -0.42 28.58
C LYS A 112 18.27 0.48 27.81
N ARG A 113 18.30 1.76 28.19
CA ARG A 113 19.29 2.74 27.70
C ARG A 113 20.32 2.98 28.78
N TYR A 114 21.59 2.91 28.42
CA TYR A 114 22.71 3.20 29.30
C TYR A 114 23.36 4.52 28.88
N GLU A 115 23.50 5.44 29.83
CA GLU A 115 24.14 6.74 29.60
C GLU A 115 25.67 6.64 29.63
N THR A 116 26.21 5.75 28.79
CA THR A 116 27.65 5.60 28.53
C THR A 116 28.12 6.56 27.43
N LYS A 117 29.44 6.64 27.18
CA LYS A 117 30.03 7.31 26.01
C LYS A 117 30.75 6.26 25.14
N PRO A 118 30.20 5.86 23.97
CA PRO A 118 28.91 6.26 23.42
C PRO A 118 27.72 5.68 24.22
N THR A 119 26.54 6.28 24.08
CA THR A 119 25.29 5.76 24.69
C THR A 119 24.97 4.41 24.08
N THR A 120 24.57 3.44 24.90
CA THR A 120 24.25 2.07 24.45
C THR A 120 22.85 1.63 24.87
N TRP A 121 22.36 0.59 24.20
CA TRP A 121 21.05 -0.03 24.43
C TRP A 121 21.17 -1.56 24.49
N SER A 122 20.36 -2.21 25.32
CA SER A 122 20.23 -3.68 25.38
C SER A 122 18.80 -4.11 25.73
N ILE A 123 18.48 -5.39 25.54
CA ILE A 123 17.27 -6.00 26.12
C ILE A 123 17.42 -6.08 27.66
N PRO A 124 16.33 -5.88 28.44
CA PRO A 124 16.36 -5.90 29.91
C PRO A 124 16.91 -7.16 30.56
#